data_AF-A0A1X2I1B1-F1
#
_entry.id   AF-A0A1X2I1B1-F1
#
_cell.length_a   1.000
_cell.length_b   1.000
_cell.length_c   1.000
_cell.angle_alpha   90.00
_cell.angle_beta   90.00
_cell.angle_gamma   90.00
#
_symmetry.space_group_name_H-M   'P 1'
#
loop_
_entity.id
_entity.type
_entity.pdbx_description
1 polymer ?
#
loop_
_entity_poly.entity_id
_entity_poly.type
_entity_poly.pdbx_seq_one_letter_code
_entity_poly.pdbx_strand_id
1 'polypeptide(L)'
;MTKDDSMEHLIQACDGALQPQLEEPFQIVLVDIDIAANHGAIICVEKPLELNAEELNFVALSYRWGELQEQVIDTHLDYLATITSFDLDDLFKLCKMMTFEPDMESIQYLWVDAICVDQTNYERRKATIHRMSEIYEKATYILAVPDLHKQHLMNVSLVNHRIWCNAFYEFDANDKYDNY
;
A
#
# COMPACT_ATOMS: atom_id res chain seq x y z
N MET A 1 13.91 39.69 -61.22
CA MET A 1 14.55 38.40 -60.90
C MET A 1 15.22 38.58 -59.56
N THR A 2 14.68 37.91 -58.52
CA THR A 2 15.20 37.70 -57.14
C THR A 2 15.53 38.99 -56.33
N LYS A 3 15.31 39.10 -55.01
CA LYS A 3 15.42 38.14 -53.91
C LYS A 3 14.48 38.55 -52.77
N ASP A 4 13.90 37.51 -52.17
CA ASP A 4 13.33 37.51 -50.83
C ASP A 4 14.44 37.10 -49.85
N ASP A 5 14.11 37.20 -48.56
CA ASP A 5 14.66 36.49 -47.40
C ASP A 5 15.68 37.16 -46.46
N SER A 6 15.10 37.51 -45.31
CA SER A 6 15.43 36.98 -43.97
C SER A 6 16.52 37.66 -43.16
N MET A 7 16.06 38.34 -42.10
CA MET A 7 16.86 38.88 -41.00
C MET A 7 17.51 37.76 -40.19
N GLU A 8 18.84 37.78 -40.21
CA GLU A 8 19.74 37.19 -39.22
C GLU A 8 19.70 37.94 -37.88
N HIS A 9 20.24 37.28 -36.85
CA HIS A 9 20.60 37.72 -35.48
C HIS A 9 19.53 37.44 -34.41
N LEU A 10 19.75 36.65 -33.35
CA LEU A 10 20.96 36.11 -32.71
C LEU A 10 20.55 34.86 -31.91
N ILE A 11 21.14 33.70 -32.19
CA ILE A 11 21.24 32.63 -31.20
C ILE A 11 22.73 32.38 -30.99
N GLN A 12 23.22 32.97 -29.91
CA GLN A 12 24.55 32.76 -29.37
C GLN A 12 24.59 31.35 -28.78
N ALA A 13 25.50 30.53 -29.29
CA ALA A 13 25.82 29.22 -28.76
C ALA A 13 26.30 29.34 -27.31
N CYS A 14 25.66 28.58 -26.42
CA CYS A 14 26.22 28.22 -25.12
C CYS A 14 26.30 26.69 -25.08
N ASP A 15 27.53 26.19 -25.21
CA ASP A 15 27.92 24.83 -24.86
C ASP A 15 27.54 24.54 -23.41
N GLY A 16 26.48 23.77 -23.22
CA GLY A 16 26.12 23.15 -21.97
C GLY A 16 25.58 21.78 -22.31
N ALA A 17 26.42 20.75 -22.19
CA ALA A 17 25.93 19.38 -22.16
C ALA A 17 24.88 19.30 -21.05
N LEU A 18 23.60 19.17 -21.41
CA LEU A 18 22.60 18.67 -20.49
C LEU A 18 23.07 17.25 -20.12
N GLN A 19 23.74 17.13 -18.99
CA GLN A 19 23.75 15.87 -18.28
C GLN A 19 22.28 15.51 -18.06
N PRO A 20 21.80 14.33 -18.47
CA PRO A 20 20.53 13.85 -17.97
C PRO A 20 20.69 13.83 -16.46
N GLN A 21 19.93 14.66 -15.75
CA GLN A 21 19.74 14.47 -14.33
C GLN A 21 19.17 13.07 -14.21
N LEU A 22 19.96 12.15 -13.67
CA LEU A 22 19.51 10.80 -13.37
C LEU A 22 18.47 11.01 -12.26
N GLU A 23 17.21 11.18 -12.64
CA GLU A 23 16.10 11.23 -11.69
C GLU A 23 16.21 9.95 -10.87
N GLU A 24 16.35 10.08 -9.54
CA GLU A 24 16.39 8.92 -8.67
C GLU A 24 15.10 8.11 -8.87
N PRO A 25 15.20 6.77 -8.94
CA PRO A 25 14.05 5.93 -9.21
C PRO A 25 12.96 6.15 -8.15
N PHE A 26 11.70 6.09 -8.57
CA PHE A 26 10.58 6.34 -7.66
C PHE A 26 10.55 5.25 -6.58
N GLN A 27 10.65 5.66 -5.32
CA GLN A 27 10.59 4.73 -4.19
C GLN A 27 9.13 4.51 -3.77
N ILE A 28 8.67 3.26 -3.86
CA ILE A 28 7.43 2.79 -3.26
C ILE A 28 7.69 2.36 -1.82
N VAL A 29 6.81 2.77 -0.91
CA VAL A 29 6.81 2.30 0.48
C VAL A 29 5.93 1.06 0.58
N LEU A 30 6.39 0.05 1.33
CA LEU A 30 5.69 -1.22 1.50
C LEU A 30 5.76 -1.68 2.95
N VAL A 31 4.70 -2.33 3.44
CA VAL A 31 4.65 -2.99 4.75
C VAL A 31 5.27 -4.38 4.64
N ASP A 32 6.12 -4.74 5.59
CA ASP A 32 6.65 -6.09 5.74
C ASP A 32 5.58 -7.05 6.29
N ILE A 33 5.20 -8.06 5.50
CA ILE A 33 4.12 -9.00 5.84
C ILE A 33 4.53 -9.90 7.01
N ASP A 34 5.76 -10.39 7.06
CA ASP A 34 6.22 -11.31 8.11
C ASP A 34 6.23 -10.62 9.48
N ILE A 35 6.72 -9.38 9.51
CA ILE A 35 6.75 -8.59 10.74
C ILE A 35 5.32 -8.28 11.20
N ALA A 36 4.44 -7.85 10.29
CA ALA A 36 3.04 -7.61 10.61
C ALA A 36 2.31 -8.87 11.11
N ALA A 37 2.54 -10.02 10.47
CA ALA A 37 1.90 -11.28 10.78
C ALA A 37 2.36 -11.88 12.11
N ASN A 38 3.67 -11.87 12.37
CA ASN A 38 4.29 -12.62 13.47
C ASN A 38 4.62 -11.76 14.69
N HIS A 39 4.79 -10.45 14.51
CA HIS A 39 5.17 -9.53 15.59
C HIS A 39 4.10 -8.49 15.92
N GLY A 40 3.05 -8.37 15.10
CA GLY A 40 1.98 -7.39 15.32
C GLY A 40 2.50 -5.95 15.25
N ALA A 41 3.48 -5.70 14.38
CA ALA A 41 4.10 -4.39 14.20
C ALA A 41 4.07 -4.00 12.72
N ILE A 42 3.89 -2.71 12.45
CA ILE A 42 4.00 -2.17 11.10
C ILE A 42 5.41 -1.63 10.92
N ILE A 43 6.19 -2.30 10.08
CA ILE A 43 7.50 -1.81 9.65
C ILE A 43 7.44 -1.63 8.15
N CYS A 44 7.72 -0.41 7.70
CA CYS A 44 7.73 -0.06 6.30
C CYS A 44 9.15 -0.08 5.73
N VAL A 45 9.26 -0.42 4.46
CA VAL A 45 10.50 -0.37 3.68
C VAL A 45 10.30 0.41 2.39
N GLU A 46 11.32 1.15 1.95
CA GLU A 46 11.35 1.78 0.63
C GLU A 46 12.00 0.84 -0.40
N LYS A 47 11.38 0.71 -1.57
CA LYS A 47 11.89 -0.08 -2.71
C LYS A 47 11.72 0.71 -4.01
N PRO A 48 12.62 0.60 -4.99
CA PRO A 48 12.40 1.19 -6.31
C PRO A 48 11.22 0.50 -7.02
N LEU A 49 10.24 1.25 -7.49
CA LEU A 49 9.06 0.70 -8.19
C LEU A 49 9.42 0.08 -9.54
N GLU A 50 10.55 0.47 -10.14
CA GLU A 50 11.03 0.00 -11.42
C GLU A 50 11.71 -1.38 -11.37
N LEU A 51 11.86 -1.97 -10.18
CA LEU A 51 12.31 -3.35 -10.03
C LEU A 51 11.37 -4.32 -10.74
N ASN A 52 11.91 -5.46 -11.18
CA ASN A 52 11.12 -6.50 -11.83
C ASN A 52 10.35 -7.35 -10.80
N ALA A 53 9.45 -8.22 -11.27
CA ALA A 53 8.59 -9.03 -10.40
C ALA A 53 9.34 -10.07 -9.53
N GLU A 54 10.57 -10.45 -9.90
CA GLU A 54 11.39 -11.35 -9.07
C GLU A 54 12.06 -10.59 -7.92
N GLU A 55 12.32 -9.30 -8.10
CA GLU A 55 12.98 -8.41 -7.12
C GLU A 55 11.99 -7.62 -6.26
N LEU A 56 10.78 -7.39 -6.77
CA LEU A 56 9.71 -6.64 -6.13
C LEU A 56 8.38 -7.37 -6.31
N ASN A 57 8.05 -8.21 -5.33
CA ASN A 57 6.76 -8.87 -5.24
C ASN A 57 5.96 -8.30 -4.07
N PHE A 58 4.76 -7.83 -4.34
CA PHE A 58 3.90 -7.27 -3.30
C PHE A 58 2.43 -7.45 -3.65
N VAL A 59 1.59 -7.50 -2.61
CA VAL A 59 0.13 -7.43 -2.75
C VAL A 59 -0.30 -5.98 -2.60
N ALA A 60 -1.19 -5.50 -3.47
CA ALA A 60 -1.88 -4.24 -3.26
C ALA A 60 -3.25 -4.49 -2.62
N LEU A 61 -3.56 -3.77 -1.55
CA LEU A 61 -4.81 -3.91 -0.83
C LEU A 61 -5.89 -3.00 -1.42
N SER A 62 -7.04 -3.57 -1.75
CA SER A 62 -8.25 -2.83 -2.09
C SER A 62 -9.27 -2.97 -0.96
N TYR A 63 -9.59 -1.87 -0.30
CA TYR A 63 -10.43 -1.83 0.89
C TYR A 63 -11.27 -0.55 0.92
N ARG A 64 -12.23 -0.49 1.84
CA ARG A 64 -13.09 0.68 2.03
C ARG A 64 -12.43 1.72 2.94
N TRP A 65 -12.47 2.98 2.54
CA TRP A 65 -11.86 4.07 3.30
C TRP A 65 -12.72 4.57 4.46
N GLY A 66 -12.08 4.83 5.60
CA GLY A 66 -12.63 5.56 6.73
C GLY A 66 -13.66 4.84 7.62
N GLU A 67 -14.27 5.64 8.48
CA GLU A 67 -15.44 5.32 9.35
C GLU A 67 -15.13 4.58 10.66
N LEU A 68 -13.85 4.38 11.00
CA LEU A 68 -13.37 4.00 12.33
C LEU A 68 -12.72 5.18 13.06
N GLN A 69 -12.51 4.97 14.37
CA GLN A 69 -11.70 5.88 15.17
C GLN A 69 -10.26 5.86 14.67
N GLU A 70 -9.63 7.03 14.73
CA GLU A 70 -8.25 7.23 14.34
C GLU A 70 -7.28 6.36 15.15
N GLN A 71 -6.42 5.65 14.42
CA GLN A 71 -5.27 4.90 14.93
C GLN A 71 -4.01 5.49 14.29
N VAL A 72 -3.01 5.80 15.10
CA VAL A 72 -1.73 6.37 14.63
C VAL A 72 -0.63 5.34 14.86
N ILE A 73 0.17 5.10 13.81
CA ILE A 73 1.30 4.17 13.85
C ILE A 73 2.58 4.85 13.39
N ASP A 74 3.71 4.40 13.91
CA ASP A 74 5.03 4.74 13.39
C ASP A 74 5.36 3.79 12.23
N THR A 75 5.74 4.35 11.08
CA THR A 75 6.12 3.57 9.90
C THR A 75 7.60 3.17 9.89
N HIS A 76 8.39 3.75 10.80
CA HIS A 76 9.85 3.66 10.82
C HIS A 76 10.55 4.27 9.59
N LEU A 77 9.86 5.15 8.85
CA LEU A 77 10.37 5.91 7.71
C LEU A 77 10.25 7.43 7.91
N ASP A 78 10.40 7.89 9.16
CA ASP A 78 10.31 9.30 9.57
C ASP A 78 8.93 9.96 9.37
N TYR A 79 7.86 9.19 9.20
CA TYR A 79 6.48 9.69 9.25
C TYR A 79 5.53 8.76 10.01
N LEU A 80 4.47 9.36 10.56
CA LEU A 80 3.39 8.63 11.20
C LEU A 80 2.26 8.42 10.20
N ALA A 81 1.71 7.21 10.14
CA ALA A 81 0.52 6.93 9.35
C ALA A 81 -0.73 7.01 10.24
N THR A 82 -1.78 7.58 9.67
CA THR A 82 -3.08 7.78 10.34
C THR A 82 -4.12 6.92 9.65
N ILE A 83 -4.64 5.93 10.37
CA ILE A 83 -5.56 4.93 9.85
C ILE A 83 -6.94 5.14 10.46
N THR A 84 -7.95 5.27 9.61
CA THR A 84 -9.37 5.38 10.02
C THR A 84 -10.25 4.35 9.34
N SER A 85 -9.68 3.48 8.51
CA SER A 85 -10.42 2.63 7.58
C SER A 85 -10.62 1.20 8.06
N PHE A 86 -9.70 0.72 8.88
CA PHE A 86 -9.68 -0.66 9.38
C PHE A 86 -8.99 -0.73 10.74
N ASP A 87 -9.25 -1.83 11.45
CA ASP A 87 -8.58 -2.16 12.70
C ASP A 87 -7.21 -2.81 12.43
N LEU A 88 -6.19 -2.45 13.20
CA LEU A 88 -4.84 -3.01 13.04
C LEU A 88 -4.80 -4.52 13.30
N ASP A 89 -5.59 -5.04 14.25
CA ASP A 89 -5.63 -6.48 14.52
C ASP A 89 -6.17 -7.25 13.32
N ASP A 90 -7.09 -6.65 12.56
CA ASP A 90 -7.62 -7.26 11.34
C ASP A 90 -6.60 -7.23 10.20
N LEU A 91 -5.80 -6.16 10.10
CA LEU A 91 -4.67 -6.13 9.17
C LEU A 91 -3.61 -7.18 9.52
N PHE A 92 -3.26 -7.35 10.80
CA PHE A 92 -2.29 -8.37 11.23
C PHE A 92 -2.80 -9.79 10.96
N LYS A 93 -4.09 -10.06 11.23
CA LYS A 93 -4.72 -11.33 10.87
C LYS A 93 -4.69 -11.57 9.37
N LEU A 94 -4.94 -10.53 8.57
CA LEU A 94 -4.87 -10.61 7.11
C LEU A 94 -3.44 -10.97 6.64
N CYS A 95 -2.42 -10.27 7.14
CA CYS A 95 -1.02 -10.59 6.84
C CYS A 95 -0.70 -12.04 7.23
N LYS A 96 -1.16 -12.49 8.40
CA LYS A 96 -0.98 -13.87 8.85
C LYS A 96 -1.67 -14.86 7.91
N MET A 97 -2.88 -14.59 7.44
CA MET A 97 -3.55 -15.45 6.45
C MET A 97 -2.77 -15.52 5.13
N MET A 98 -2.20 -14.41 4.65
CA MET A 98 -1.35 -14.40 3.46
C MET A 98 -0.15 -15.34 3.59
N THR A 99 0.45 -15.46 4.78
CA THR A 99 1.58 -16.38 5.02
C THR A 99 1.21 -17.86 4.96
N PHE A 100 -0.07 -18.21 5.08
CA PHE A 100 -0.54 -19.60 4.98
C PHE A 100 -1.18 -19.92 3.62
N GLU A 101 -1.49 -18.92 2.81
CA GLU A 101 -2.06 -19.11 1.49
C GLU A 101 -0.96 -19.49 0.49
N PRO A 102 -1.00 -20.68 -0.14
CA PRO A 102 0.11 -21.19 -0.95
C PRO A 102 0.53 -20.27 -2.11
N ASP A 103 -0.44 -19.56 -2.71
CA ASP A 103 -0.18 -18.63 -3.82
C ASP A 103 0.44 -17.30 -3.34
N MET A 104 0.38 -17.00 -2.04
CA MET A 104 0.87 -15.75 -1.45
C MET A 104 2.05 -15.94 -0.49
N GLU A 105 2.39 -17.17 -0.10
CA GLU A 105 3.47 -17.49 0.83
C GLU A 105 4.83 -16.87 0.42
N SER A 106 5.07 -16.75 -0.89
CA SER A 106 6.31 -16.16 -1.43
C SER A 106 6.34 -14.63 -1.42
N ILE A 107 5.21 -13.95 -1.17
CA ILE A 107 5.10 -12.50 -1.22
C ILE A 107 5.48 -11.89 0.12
N GLN A 108 6.44 -10.96 0.08
CA GLN A 108 7.04 -10.40 1.30
C GLN A 108 6.37 -9.10 1.75
N TYR A 109 5.70 -8.41 0.83
CA TYR A 109 5.33 -7.03 1.00
C TYR A 109 3.85 -6.76 0.72
N LEU A 110 3.27 -5.84 1.48
CA LEU A 110 1.90 -5.37 1.33
C LEU A 110 1.92 -3.86 1.07
N TRP A 111 1.21 -3.42 0.04
CA TRP A 111 0.93 -2.02 -0.21
C TRP A 111 -0.50 -1.68 0.21
N VAL A 112 -0.64 -0.71 1.11
CA VAL A 112 -1.91 -0.15 1.55
C VAL A 112 -1.77 1.37 1.68
N ASP A 113 -2.56 2.12 0.93
CA ASP A 113 -2.36 3.57 0.77
C ASP A 113 -2.49 4.37 2.08
N ALA A 114 -3.33 3.92 3.02
CA ALA A 114 -3.43 4.55 4.35
C ALA A 114 -2.13 4.50 5.16
N ILE A 115 -1.23 3.57 4.84
CA ILE A 115 0.07 3.41 5.54
C ILE A 115 1.22 3.84 4.63
N CYS A 116 1.23 3.35 3.40
CA CYS A 116 2.36 3.47 2.47
C CYS A 116 2.46 4.85 1.80
N VAL A 117 1.42 5.69 1.90
CA VAL A 117 1.48 7.06 1.39
C VAL A 117 1.74 8.00 2.56
N ASP A 118 2.88 8.69 2.53
CA ASP A 118 3.18 9.77 3.49
C ASP A 118 2.20 10.93 3.29
N GLN A 119 1.17 10.98 4.13
CA GLN A 119 0.13 12.01 4.07
C GLN A 119 0.61 13.38 4.55
N THR A 120 1.73 13.43 5.27
CA THR A 120 2.29 14.64 5.87
C THR A 120 3.19 15.40 4.89
N ASN A 121 3.85 14.69 3.98
CA ASN A 121 4.69 15.27 2.94
C ASN A 121 3.93 15.43 1.62
N TYR A 122 3.57 16.68 1.30
CA TYR A 122 2.78 17.00 0.12
C TYR A 122 3.41 16.52 -1.21
N GLU A 123 4.72 16.69 -1.39
CA GLU A 123 5.40 16.32 -2.63
C GLU A 123 5.49 14.80 -2.79
N ARG A 124 5.86 14.06 -1.72
CA ARG A 124 5.88 12.58 -1.72
C ARG A 124 4.48 12.01 -1.96
N ARG A 125 3.46 12.54 -1.28
CA ARG A 125 2.06 12.15 -1.49
C ARG A 125 1.65 12.36 -2.94
N LYS A 126 1.91 13.54 -3.49
CA LYS A 126 1.54 13.89 -4.86
C LYS A 126 2.24 12.95 -5.84
N ALA A 127 3.54 12.72 -5.70
CA ALA A 127 4.29 11.80 -6.55
C ALA A 127 3.70 10.38 -6.51
N THR A 128 3.37 9.87 -5.32
CA THR A 128 2.78 8.55 -5.14
C THR A 128 1.39 8.45 -5.78
N ILE A 129 0.54 9.46 -5.61
CA ILE A 129 -0.80 9.51 -6.23
C ILE A 129 -0.70 9.47 -7.76
N HIS A 130 0.27 10.18 -8.36
CA HIS A 130 0.46 10.15 -9.82
C HIS A 130 0.89 8.76 -10.33
N ARG A 131 1.50 7.95 -9.46
CA ARG A 131 1.97 6.60 -9.75
C ARG A 131 1.01 5.49 -9.30
N MET A 132 -0.12 5.82 -8.66
CA MET A 132 -1.02 4.79 -8.09
C MET A 132 -1.46 3.74 -9.10
N SER A 133 -1.80 4.14 -10.33
CA SER A 133 -2.18 3.18 -11.38
C SER A 133 -1.06 2.18 -11.67
N GLU A 134 0.18 2.66 -11.74
CA GLU A 134 1.36 1.81 -11.96
C GLU A 134 1.63 0.89 -10.76
N ILE A 135 1.41 1.37 -9.54
CA ILE A 135 1.53 0.56 -8.32
C ILE A 135 0.56 -0.62 -8.36
N TYR A 136 -0.71 -0.38 -8.68
CA TYR A 136 -1.70 -1.45 -8.80
C TYR A 136 -1.42 -2.39 -9.98
N GLU A 137 -0.93 -1.86 -11.10
CA GLU A 137 -0.57 -2.66 -12.28
C GLU A 137 0.62 -3.59 -12.00
N LYS A 138 1.60 -3.14 -11.20
CA LYS A 138 2.79 -3.91 -10.84
C LYS A 138 2.60 -4.86 -9.67
N ALA A 139 1.53 -4.71 -8.88
CA ALA A 139 1.24 -5.61 -7.78
C ALA A 139 1.07 -7.05 -8.29
N THR A 140 1.66 -8.02 -7.57
CA THR A 140 1.53 -9.43 -7.91
C THR A 140 0.07 -9.88 -7.80
N TYR A 141 -0.63 -9.38 -6.78
CA TYR A 141 -2.07 -9.53 -6.61
C TYR A 141 -2.68 -8.23 -6.12
N ILE A 142 -3.95 -8.03 -6.48
CA ILE A 142 -4.81 -7.03 -5.85
C ILE A 142 -5.79 -7.79 -4.97
N LEU A 143 -5.67 -7.63 -3.66
CA LEU A 143 -6.56 -8.31 -2.72
C LEU A 143 -7.70 -7.38 -2.32
N ALA A 144 -8.91 -7.73 -2.73
CA ALA A 144 -10.13 -7.04 -2.31
C ALA A 144 -10.60 -7.59 -0.96
N VAL A 145 -10.57 -6.76 0.09
CA VAL A 145 -10.93 -7.17 1.46
C VAL A 145 -12.08 -6.32 1.99
N PRO A 146 -13.33 -6.61 1.58
CA PRO A 146 -14.49 -5.87 2.08
C PRO A 146 -14.69 -6.03 3.59
N ASP A 147 -14.27 -7.18 4.14
CA ASP A 147 -14.43 -7.52 5.56
C ASP A 147 -13.45 -6.78 6.48
N LEU A 148 -12.44 -6.11 5.94
CA LEU A 148 -11.54 -5.25 6.72
C LEU A 148 -12.29 -4.08 7.36
N HIS A 149 -13.49 -3.81 6.87
CA HIS A 149 -14.42 -2.82 7.38
C HIS A 149 -15.41 -3.36 8.44
N LYS A 150 -15.28 -4.63 8.85
CA LYS A 150 -16.26 -5.29 9.74
C LYS A 150 -16.44 -4.56 11.08
N GLN A 151 -15.38 -3.97 11.64
CA GLN A 151 -15.45 -3.27 12.92
C GLN A 151 -16.46 -2.12 12.87
N HIS A 152 -16.50 -1.39 11.75
CA HIS A 152 -17.47 -0.33 11.56
C HIS A 152 -18.89 -0.91 11.49
N LEU A 153 -19.07 -1.96 10.68
CA LEU A 153 -20.37 -2.63 10.52
C LEU A 153 -20.93 -3.17 11.83
N MET A 154 -20.08 -3.64 12.75
CA MET A 154 -20.46 -4.07 14.09
C MET A 154 -20.82 -2.88 14.98
N ASN A 155 -20.10 -1.77 14.90
CA ASN A 155 -20.35 -0.57 15.69
C ASN A 155 -21.68 0.12 15.34
N VAL A 156 -22.09 0.09 14.07
CA VAL A 156 -23.31 0.78 13.62
C VAL A 156 -24.60 -0.02 13.79
N SER A 157 -24.53 -1.33 14.09
CA SER A 157 -25.70 -2.21 14.17
C SER A 157 -25.53 -3.34 15.18
N LEU A 158 -26.38 -3.34 16.21
CA LEU A 158 -26.46 -4.44 17.19
C LEU A 158 -26.82 -5.78 16.54
N VAL A 159 -27.56 -5.76 15.43
CA VAL A 159 -27.89 -6.98 14.67
C VAL A 159 -26.62 -7.52 14.02
N ASN A 160 -25.83 -6.67 13.37
CA ASN A 160 -24.56 -7.07 12.77
C ASN A 160 -23.61 -7.60 13.82
N HIS A 161 -23.46 -6.89 14.94
CA HIS A 161 -22.65 -7.34 16.07
C HIS A 161 -23.05 -8.74 16.54
N ARG A 162 -24.36 -9.01 16.69
CA ARG A 162 -24.85 -10.35 17.12
C ARG A 162 -24.56 -11.43 16.08
N ILE A 163 -24.77 -11.15 14.80
CA ILE A 163 -24.48 -12.10 13.71
C ILE A 163 -22.99 -12.48 13.73
N TRP A 164 -22.11 -11.48 13.85
CA TRP A 164 -20.67 -11.69 13.90
C TRP A 164 -20.22 -12.46 15.12
N CYS A 165 -20.69 -12.10 16.33
CA CYS A 165 -20.35 -12.86 17.53
C CYS A 165 -20.79 -14.32 17.42
N ASN A 166 -22.01 -14.59 16.92
CA ASN A 166 -22.51 -15.95 16.76
C ASN A 166 -21.67 -16.75 15.75
N ALA A 167 -21.30 -16.14 14.62
CA ALA A 167 -20.44 -16.79 13.63
C ALA A 167 -19.06 -17.16 14.19
N PHE A 168 -18.47 -16.28 15.01
CA PHE A 168 -17.20 -16.58 15.71
C PHE A 168 -17.34 -17.73 16.70
N TYR A 169 -18.43 -17.80 17.48
CA TYR A 169 -18.67 -18.92 18.40
C TYR A 169 -18.84 -20.27 17.68
N GLU A 170 -19.44 -20.28 16.49
CA GLU A 170 -19.57 -21.49 15.67
C GLU A 170 -18.23 -21.91 15.04
N PHE A 171 -17.38 -20.95 14.67
CA PHE A 171 -16.06 -21.22 14.11
C PHE A 171 -15.06 -21.74 15.16
N ASP A 172 -14.97 -21.09 16.33
CA ASP A 172 -14.13 -21.54 17.46
C ASP A 172 -14.57 -22.91 18.02
N ALA A 173 -15.85 -23.25 17.88
CA ALA A 173 -16.36 -24.56 18.25
C ALA A 173 -15.89 -25.65 17.27
N ASN A 174 -15.77 -25.35 15.96
CA ASN A 174 -15.33 -26.30 14.94
C ASN A 174 -13.80 -26.46 14.88
N ASP A 175 -13.03 -25.41 15.15
CA ASP A 175 -11.54 -25.48 15.19
C ASP A 175 -11.02 -26.39 16.33
N LYS A 176 -11.85 -26.65 17.35
CA LYS A 176 -11.55 -27.60 18.43
C LYS A 176 -11.76 -29.07 18.04
N TYR A 177 -12.43 -29.37 16.92
CA TYR A 177 -12.72 -30.73 16.48
C TYR A 177 -11.83 -31.23 15.33
N ASP A 178 -11.07 -30.35 14.67
CA ASP A 178 -10.15 -30.73 13.58
C ASP A 178 -8.70 -31.00 14.02
N ASN A 179 -8.44 -31.09 15.33
CA ASN A 179 -7.15 -31.45 15.92
C ASN A 179 -7.19 -32.81 16.66
N TYR A 180 -7.73 -33.86 16.03
CA TYR A 180 -7.61 -35.26 16.48
C TYR A 180 -7.31 -36.23 15.35
#